data_AF-A0A7C5C463-F1
#
_entry.id   AF-A0A7C5C463-F1
#
_cell.length_a   1.000
_cell.length_b   1.000
_cell.length_c   1.000
_cell.angle_alpha   90.00
_cell.angle_beta   90.00
_cell.angle_gamma   90.00
#
_symmetry.space_group_name_H-M   'P 1'
#
loop_
_entity.id
_entity.type
_entity.pdbx_description
1 polymer ?
#
loop_
_entity_poly.entity_id
_entity_poly.type
_entity_poly.pdbx_seq_one_letter_code
_entity_poly.pdbx_strand_id
1 'polypeptide(L)'
;MSGETIVKDALDAKSTDVFAGRVVRKDLVRQVKVGANVPVYVLEFLLGQYCATDDLVAIETGLRLVNATLAEQFVRPDEANKVQALVKERGRYRIIDKVKVRLLETQDKYWAELVNFNHRFVHIPERYVRQYERLLEGGVWAEVELEYIPDEHTAGVIRPFFIRELKPIQLASFDLDDYRRRRSEFTTEEWMDLLVRSVGLEPTGMEWRLKMH
;
A
#
# COMPACT_ATOMS: atom_id res chain seq x y z
N MET A 1 -11.59 -7.20 25.69
CA MET A 1 -12.62 -6.27 25.21
C MET A 1 -13.46 -7.04 24.21
N SER A 2 -14.71 -7.30 24.55
CA SER A 2 -15.69 -7.96 23.69
C SER A 2 -15.76 -7.21 22.36
N GLY A 3 -15.52 -7.91 21.25
CA GLY A 3 -15.72 -7.34 19.93
C GLY A 3 -17.20 -7.07 19.75
N GLU A 4 -17.60 -5.80 19.76
CA GLU A 4 -18.90 -5.42 19.24
C GLU A 4 -18.95 -5.81 17.77
N THR A 5 -19.90 -6.66 17.41
CA THR A 5 -20.21 -6.95 16.02
C THR A 5 -20.73 -5.67 15.40
N ILE A 6 -19.89 -4.97 14.63
CA ILE A 6 -20.32 -3.78 13.88
C ILE A 6 -21.37 -4.24 12.87
N VAL A 7 -22.62 -3.81 13.08
CA VAL A 7 -23.71 -4.07 12.15
C VAL A 7 -23.57 -3.10 10.99
N LYS A 8 -23.32 -3.63 9.80
CA LYS A 8 -23.24 -2.83 8.57
C LYS A 8 -24.62 -2.36 8.15
N ASP A 9 -24.70 -1.15 7.62
CA ASP A 9 -25.93 -0.58 7.07
C ASP A 9 -25.88 -0.40 5.54
N ALA A 10 -26.94 0.22 4.99
CA ALA A 10 -27.06 0.46 3.55
C ALA A 10 -25.98 1.40 3.01
N LEU A 11 -25.51 2.36 3.82
CA LEU A 11 -24.47 3.30 3.41
C LEU A 11 -23.12 2.58 3.31
N ASP A 12 -22.83 1.65 4.22
CA ASP A 12 -21.62 0.83 4.16
C ASP A 12 -21.58 -0.04 2.90
N ALA A 13 -22.70 -0.71 2.57
CA ALA A 13 -22.81 -1.55 1.38
C ALA A 13 -22.64 -0.73 0.09
N LYS A 14 -23.34 0.41 -0.01
CA LYS A 14 -23.22 1.33 -1.16
C LYS A 14 -21.81 1.89 -1.31
N SER A 15 -21.15 2.22 -0.20
CA SER A 15 -19.78 2.72 -0.20
C SER A 15 -18.81 1.66 -0.73
N THR A 16 -18.93 0.41 -0.27
CA THR A 16 -18.09 -0.70 -0.73
C THR A 16 -18.29 -0.98 -2.21
N ASP A 17 -19.52 -0.88 -2.72
CA ASP A 17 -19.82 -1.08 -4.14
C ASP A 17 -19.28 0.06 -5.02
N VAL A 18 -19.68 1.30 -4.75
CA VAL A 18 -19.31 2.47 -5.57
C VAL A 18 -17.82 2.79 -5.47
N PHE A 19 -17.19 2.57 -4.32
CA PHE A 19 -15.77 2.79 -4.07
C PHE A 19 -15.02 1.47 -3.80
N ALA A 20 -15.34 0.43 -4.56
CA ALA A 20 -14.64 -0.86 -4.48
C ALA A 20 -13.10 -0.71 -4.49
N GLY A 21 -12.45 -1.35 -3.52
CA GLY A 21 -11.00 -1.28 -3.30
C GLY A 21 -10.48 0.04 -2.70
N ARG A 22 -11.37 0.99 -2.38
CA ARG A 22 -11.03 2.29 -1.77
C ARG A 22 -11.69 2.51 -0.41
N VAL A 23 -12.64 1.65 -0.03
CA VAL A 23 -13.20 1.59 1.33
C VAL A 23 -12.41 0.56 2.14
N VAL A 24 -11.93 0.98 3.31
CA VAL A 24 -11.13 0.12 4.18
C VAL A 24 -11.78 0.00 5.55
N ARG A 25 -12.01 -1.25 5.96
CA ARG A 25 -12.54 -1.62 7.27
C ARG A 25 -11.49 -1.44 8.37
N LYS A 26 -11.65 -0.40 9.19
CA LYS A 26 -10.69 -0.03 10.25
C LYS A 26 -10.63 -1.05 11.39
N ASP A 27 -11.70 -1.81 11.62
CA ASP A 27 -11.71 -2.92 12.57
C ASP A 27 -10.75 -4.04 12.15
N LEU A 28 -10.72 -4.39 10.86
CA LEU A 28 -9.76 -5.36 10.31
C LEU A 28 -8.32 -4.87 10.40
N VAL A 29 -8.08 -3.57 10.15
CA VAL A 29 -6.76 -2.94 10.32
C VAL A 29 -6.27 -3.12 11.76
N ARG A 30 -7.13 -2.89 12.75
CA ARG A 30 -6.80 -3.08 14.17
C ARG A 30 -6.47 -4.54 14.49
N GLN A 31 -7.22 -5.48 13.92
CA GLN A 31 -6.99 -6.92 14.11
C GLN A 31 -5.61 -7.35 13.59
N VAL A 32 -5.21 -6.90 12.39
CA VAL A 32 -3.93 -7.27 11.76
C VAL A 32 -2.73 -6.54 12.39
N LYS A 33 -2.92 -5.31 12.88
CA LYS A 33 -1.85 -4.51 13.51
C LYS A 33 -1.24 -5.19 14.73
N VAL A 34 -2.00 -6.04 15.42
CA VAL A 34 -1.53 -6.82 16.58
C VAL A 34 -0.60 -7.94 16.09
N GLY A 35 0.66 -7.62 15.80
CA GLY A 35 1.68 -8.61 15.43
C GLY A 35 2.78 -8.14 14.48
N ALA A 36 2.65 -6.95 13.89
CA ALA A 36 3.64 -6.45 12.93
C ALA A 36 3.92 -4.95 13.11
N ASN A 37 5.19 -4.56 13.13
CA ASN A 37 5.61 -3.15 13.11
C ASN A 37 5.57 -2.62 11.67
N VAL A 38 4.35 -2.56 11.11
CA VAL A 38 4.07 -2.19 9.72
C VAL A 38 3.30 -0.88 9.72
N PRO A 39 3.64 0.09 8.85
CA PRO A 39 2.87 1.31 8.74
C PRO A 39 1.40 1.04 8.40
N VAL A 40 0.48 1.75 9.06
CA VAL A 40 -0.97 1.50 8.96
C VAL A 40 -1.47 1.53 7.51
N TYR A 41 -1.02 2.47 6.69
CA TYR A 41 -1.43 2.57 5.29
C TYR A 41 -1.00 1.38 4.42
N VAL A 42 0.07 0.65 4.80
CA VAL A 42 0.44 -0.61 4.11
C VAL A 42 -0.59 -1.70 4.42
N LEU A 43 -1.03 -1.79 5.67
CA LEU A 43 -2.10 -2.72 6.07
C LEU A 43 -3.42 -2.37 5.36
N GLU A 44 -3.75 -1.08 5.29
CA GLU A 44 -4.95 -0.60 4.61
C GLU A 44 -4.96 -0.95 3.13
N PHE A 45 -3.83 -0.81 2.45
CA PHE A 45 -3.69 -1.23 1.05
C PHE A 45 -3.90 -2.73 0.87
N LEU A 46 -3.25 -3.56 1.69
CA LEU A 46 -3.40 -5.03 1.58
C LEU A 46 -4.84 -5.47 1.90
N LEU A 47 -5.47 -4.86 2.90
CA LEU A 47 -6.87 -5.10 3.22
C LEU A 47 -7.81 -4.60 2.12
N GLY A 48 -7.52 -3.46 1.49
CA GLY A 48 -8.27 -2.97 0.33
C GLY A 48 -8.14 -3.88 -0.89
N GLN A 49 -7.01 -4.60 -1.04
CA GLN A 49 -6.80 -5.55 -2.12
C GLN A 49 -7.49 -6.90 -1.89
N TYR A 50 -7.45 -7.43 -0.66
CA TYR A 50 -7.91 -8.80 -0.38
C TYR A 50 -9.23 -8.88 0.41
N CYS A 51 -9.67 -7.79 1.03
CA CYS A 51 -10.86 -7.74 1.89
C CYS A 51 -11.88 -6.68 1.46
N ALA A 52 -11.84 -6.22 0.20
CA ALA A 52 -12.84 -5.31 -0.37
C ALA A 52 -14.15 -6.02 -0.74
N THR A 53 -14.77 -6.65 0.26
CA THR A 53 -16.04 -7.37 0.13
C THR A 53 -16.75 -7.42 1.47
N ASP A 54 -18.06 -7.64 1.44
CA ASP A 54 -18.90 -7.79 2.61
C ASP A 54 -19.15 -9.26 3.02
N ASP A 55 -18.77 -10.22 2.17
CA ASP A 55 -18.85 -11.64 2.49
C ASP A 55 -17.81 -12.03 3.56
N LEU A 56 -18.30 -12.54 4.70
CA LEU A 56 -17.49 -12.94 5.84
C LEU A 56 -16.48 -14.05 5.50
N VAL A 57 -16.86 -15.00 4.64
CA VAL A 57 -15.98 -16.11 4.24
C VAL A 57 -14.84 -15.59 3.36
N ALA A 58 -15.16 -14.70 2.43
CA ALA A 58 -14.17 -14.02 1.60
C ALA A 58 -13.24 -13.12 2.44
N ILE A 59 -13.77 -12.39 3.44
CA ILE A 59 -12.96 -11.58 4.37
C ILE A 59 -11.98 -12.45 5.15
N GLU A 60 -12.41 -13.58 5.69
CA GLU A 60 -11.52 -14.47 6.45
C GLU A 60 -10.39 -15.02 5.57
N THR A 61 -10.73 -15.39 4.33
CA THR A 61 -9.74 -15.80 3.33
C THR A 61 -8.79 -14.66 2.99
N GLY A 62 -9.31 -13.45 2.81
CA GLY A 62 -8.54 -12.23 2.58
C GLY A 62 -7.56 -11.93 3.71
N LEU A 63 -7.99 -12.05 4.97
CA LEU A 63 -7.12 -11.89 6.13
C LEU A 63 -5.98 -12.91 6.15
N ARG A 64 -6.23 -14.16 5.77
CA ARG A 64 -5.17 -15.18 5.62
C ARG A 64 -4.15 -14.77 4.55
N LEU A 65 -4.61 -14.27 3.41
CA LEU A 65 -3.73 -13.77 2.34
C LEU A 65 -2.92 -12.55 2.76
N VAL A 66 -3.52 -11.60 3.48
CA VAL A 66 -2.84 -10.42 4.04
C VAL A 66 -1.71 -10.85 4.98
N ASN A 67 -2.00 -11.76 5.92
CA ASN A 67 -1.01 -12.25 6.87
C ASN A 67 0.13 -13.01 6.17
N ALA A 68 -0.19 -13.86 5.19
CA ALA A 68 0.83 -14.55 4.39
C ALA A 68 1.71 -13.56 3.61
N THR A 69 1.09 -12.57 2.96
CA THR A 69 1.80 -11.51 2.23
C THR A 69 2.75 -10.73 3.14
N LEU A 70 2.29 -10.35 4.34
CA LEU A 70 3.14 -9.67 5.32
C LEU A 70 4.28 -10.56 5.84
N ALA A 71 4.03 -11.86 6.04
CA ALA A 71 5.06 -12.78 6.51
C ALA A 71 6.14 -13.04 5.46
N GLU A 72 5.76 -13.11 4.18
CA GLU A 72 6.67 -13.49 3.10
C GLU A 72 7.34 -12.29 2.42
N GLN A 73 6.61 -11.19 2.24
CA GLN A 73 7.01 -10.09 1.37
C GLN A 73 7.42 -8.83 2.14
N PHE A 74 6.87 -8.57 3.33
CA PHE A 74 7.27 -7.39 4.10
C PHE A 74 8.68 -7.56 4.66
N VAL A 75 9.63 -6.75 4.19
CA VAL A 75 11.02 -6.87 4.64
C VAL A 75 11.15 -6.22 6.01
N ARG A 76 11.62 -7.01 6.98
CA ARG A 76 12.04 -6.51 8.29
C ARG A 76 13.53 -6.17 8.23
N PRO A 77 13.99 -5.03 8.79
CA PRO A 77 15.39 -4.62 8.69
C PRO A 77 16.40 -5.67 9.20
N ASP A 78 16.04 -6.44 10.21
CA ASP A 78 16.84 -7.53 10.79
C ASP A 78 16.90 -8.78 9.90
N GLU A 79 15.98 -8.94 8.96
CA GLU A 79 15.93 -10.04 8.00
C GLU A 79 16.47 -9.67 6.60
N ALA A 80 17.02 -8.46 6.42
CA ALA A 80 17.47 -7.94 5.13
C ALA A 80 18.38 -8.92 4.34
N ASN A 81 19.39 -9.49 5.00
CA ASN A 81 20.32 -10.43 4.37
C ASN A 81 19.65 -11.73 3.92
N LYS A 82 18.67 -12.23 4.69
CA LYS A 82 17.89 -13.42 4.34
C LYS A 82 17.06 -13.15 3.08
N VAL A 83 16.44 -11.98 2.98
CA VAL A 83 15.67 -11.58 1.79
C VAL A 83 16.57 -11.37 0.57
N GLN A 84 17.76 -10.77 0.74
CA GLN A 84 18.75 -10.65 -0.33
C GLN A 84 19.19 -12.02 -0.87
N ALA A 85 19.43 -13.00 0.02
CA ALA A 85 19.73 -14.38 -0.37
C ALA A 85 18.57 -15.02 -1.15
N LEU A 86 17.32 -14.83 -0.69
CA LEU A 86 16.13 -15.32 -1.41
C LEU A 86 16.00 -14.74 -2.82
N VAL A 87 16.24 -13.44 -2.99
CA VAL A 87 16.22 -12.79 -4.32
C VAL A 87 17.29 -13.39 -5.23
N LYS A 88 18.49 -13.65 -4.71
CA LYS A 88 19.58 -14.30 -5.45
C LYS A 88 19.24 -15.74 -5.83
N GLU A 89 18.74 -16.54 -4.89
CA GLU A 89 18.44 -17.96 -5.09
C GLU A 89 17.26 -18.18 -6.06
N ARG A 90 16.22 -17.34 -5.96
CA ARG A 90 15.02 -17.45 -6.80
C ARG A 90 15.15 -16.71 -8.13
N GLY A 91 16.16 -15.88 -8.29
CA GLY A 91 16.34 -14.97 -9.43
C GLY A 91 15.36 -13.79 -9.44
N ARG A 92 14.11 -14.01 -9.04
CA ARG A 92 13.09 -12.96 -8.84
C ARG A 92 12.33 -13.16 -7.53
N TYR A 93 12.02 -12.06 -6.87
CA TYR A 93 11.23 -12.10 -5.64
C TYR A 93 10.48 -10.78 -5.40
N ARG A 94 9.23 -10.88 -4.94
CA ARG A 94 8.40 -9.72 -4.59
C ARG A 94 8.50 -9.41 -3.12
N ILE A 95 8.66 -8.12 -2.82
CA ILE A 95 8.78 -7.60 -1.47
C ILE A 95 7.96 -6.32 -1.29
N ILE A 96 7.67 -5.98 -0.05
CA ILE A 96 7.12 -4.70 0.36
C ILE A 96 8.20 -3.96 1.14
N ASP A 97 8.63 -2.82 0.61
CA ASP A 97 9.66 -1.97 1.22
C ASP A 97 9.39 -0.49 0.91
N LYS A 98 10.06 0.38 1.67
CA LYS A 98 10.17 1.79 1.35
C LYS A 98 11.29 2.00 0.33
N VAL A 99 10.93 2.55 -0.82
CA VAL A 99 11.83 2.88 -1.91
C VAL A 99 12.09 4.38 -1.93
N LYS A 100 13.36 4.76 -1.97
CA LYS A 100 13.82 6.12 -2.27
C LYS A 100 14.68 6.08 -3.51
N VAL A 101 14.80 7.20 -4.20
CA VAL A 101 15.66 7.35 -5.37
C VAL A 101 16.52 8.59 -5.18
N ARG A 102 17.77 8.51 -5.64
CA ARG A 102 18.67 9.67 -5.74
C ARG A 102 19.36 9.66 -7.09
N LEU A 103 19.64 10.84 -7.63
CA LEU A 103 20.59 10.99 -8.72
C LEU A 103 22.00 10.85 -8.13
N LEU A 104 22.85 10.06 -8.78
CA LEU A 104 24.29 10.06 -8.54
C LEU A 104 24.95 10.67 -9.76
N GLU A 105 25.28 11.95 -9.67
CA GLU A 105 25.83 12.76 -10.75
C GLU A 105 27.16 12.24 -11.28
N THR A 106 27.99 11.65 -10.41
CA THR A 106 29.26 11.01 -10.81
C THR A 106 29.08 9.80 -11.72
N GLN A 107 27.88 9.25 -11.82
CA GLN A 107 27.53 8.12 -12.68
C GLN A 107 26.43 8.45 -13.70
N ASP A 108 25.94 9.69 -13.70
CA ASP A 108 24.79 10.13 -14.51
C ASP A 108 23.60 9.14 -14.42
N LYS A 109 23.30 8.67 -13.20
CA LYS A 109 22.34 7.58 -13.01
C LYS A 109 21.48 7.75 -11.75
N TYR A 110 20.20 7.41 -11.87
CA TYR A 110 19.33 7.24 -10.72
C TYR A 110 19.54 5.89 -10.05
N TRP A 111 19.72 5.91 -8.73
CA TRP A 111 19.84 4.73 -7.88
C TRP A 111 18.69 4.66 -6.90
N ALA A 112 18.05 3.50 -6.80
CA ALA A 112 17.10 3.22 -5.75
C ALA A 112 17.81 2.74 -4.48
N GLU A 113 17.31 3.22 -3.35
CA GLU A 113 17.52 2.69 -2.01
C GLU A 113 16.25 1.97 -1.58
N LEU A 114 16.38 0.70 -1.23
CA LEU A 114 15.36 -0.06 -0.53
C LEU A 114 15.74 -0.11 0.94
N VAL A 115 14.93 0.53 1.79
CA VAL A 115 15.29 0.89 3.16
C VAL A 115 15.44 -0.36 4.04
N ASN A 116 14.43 -1.25 4.06
CA ASN A 116 14.45 -2.43 4.92
C ASN A 116 15.25 -3.57 4.29
N PHE A 117 15.27 -3.67 2.96
CA PHE A 117 16.17 -4.54 2.20
C PHE A 117 17.64 -4.13 2.35
N ASN A 118 17.90 -2.92 2.86
CA ASN A 118 19.20 -2.38 3.20
C ASN A 118 20.19 -2.37 2.02
N HIS A 119 19.73 -1.91 0.85
CA HIS A 119 20.58 -1.79 -0.35
C HIS A 119 20.38 -0.44 -1.03
N ARG A 120 21.48 0.30 -1.27
CA ARG A 120 21.48 1.70 -1.74
C ARG A 120 21.83 1.89 -3.22
N PHE A 121 22.12 0.81 -3.91
CA PHE A 121 22.49 0.78 -5.33
C PHE A 121 21.67 -0.28 -6.06
N VAL A 122 20.35 -0.11 -6.04
CA VAL A 122 19.43 -0.97 -6.81
C VAL A 122 19.05 -0.26 -8.10
N HIS A 123 19.18 -0.96 -9.22
CA HIS A 123 18.83 -0.41 -10.53
C HIS A 123 17.32 -0.14 -10.59
N ILE A 124 16.92 1.04 -11.06
CA ILE A 124 15.52 1.42 -11.21
C ILE A 124 15.26 1.96 -12.62
N PRO A 125 14.20 1.52 -13.31
CA PRO A 125 13.78 2.13 -14.56
C PRO A 125 13.38 3.61 -14.37
N GLU A 126 13.95 4.51 -15.19
CA GLU A 126 13.68 5.95 -15.09
C GLU A 126 12.21 6.34 -15.23
N ARG A 127 11.41 5.51 -15.94
CA ARG A 127 9.96 5.73 -16.04
C ARG A 127 9.30 5.88 -14.68
N TYR A 128 9.76 5.13 -13.67
CA TYR A 128 9.19 5.20 -12.31
C TYR A 128 9.59 6.50 -11.61
N VAL A 129 10.82 6.98 -11.85
CA VAL A 129 11.30 8.26 -11.30
C VAL A 129 10.47 9.41 -11.86
N ARG A 130 10.19 9.41 -13.18
CA ARG A 130 9.33 10.40 -13.83
C ARG A 130 7.86 10.31 -13.41
N GLN A 131 7.37 9.09 -13.20
CA GLN A 131 5.96 8.86 -12.85
C GLN A 131 5.66 9.16 -11.38
N TYR A 132 6.63 8.95 -10.49
CA TYR A 132 6.44 9.02 -9.04
C TYR A 132 7.47 9.96 -8.40
N GLU A 133 7.24 11.27 -8.50
CA GLU A 133 8.16 12.32 -8.01
C GLU A 133 8.59 12.12 -6.54
N ARG A 134 7.67 11.63 -5.69
CA ARG A 134 7.92 11.34 -4.27
C ARG A 134 9.04 10.32 -4.01
N LEU A 135 9.46 9.55 -5.03
CA LEU A 135 10.66 8.72 -4.96
C LEU A 135 11.92 9.53 -4.70
N LEU A 136 12.04 10.73 -5.29
CA LEU A 136 13.20 11.63 -5.14
C LEU A 136 13.18 12.46 -3.84
N GLU A 137 12.09 12.41 -3.09
CA GLU A 137 11.88 13.15 -1.85
C GLU A 137 12.02 12.23 -0.62
N GLY A 138 10.94 12.01 0.12
CA GLY A 138 10.90 11.16 1.31
C GLY A 138 10.80 9.66 1.02
N GLY A 139 10.66 9.27 -0.25
CA GLY A 139 10.42 7.91 -0.70
C GLY A 139 8.96 7.46 -0.56
N VAL A 140 8.64 6.32 -1.17
CA VAL A 140 7.31 5.72 -1.17
C VAL A 140 7.38 4.28 -0.69
N TRP A 141 6.36 3.82 0.04
CA TRP A 141 6.18 2.38 0.24
C TRP A 141 5.61 1.77 -1.02
N ALA A 142 6.16 0.64 -1.43
CA ALA A 142 5.79 -0.03 -2.67
C ALA A 142 5.86 -1.55 -2.51
N GLU A 143 5.02 -2.25 -3.27
CA GLU A 143 5.33 -3.62 -3.69
C GLU A 143 6.36 -3.53 -4.83
N VAL A 144 7.46 -4.25 -4.66
CA VAL A 144 8.63 -4.21 -5.55
C VAL A 144 8.94 -5.63 -5.99
N GLU A 145 8.95 -5.88 -7.29
CA GLU A 145 9.54 -7.09 -7.84
C GLU A 145 11.03 -6.85 -8.08
N LEU A 146 11.86 -7.57 -7.34
CA LEU A 146 13.31 -7.55 -7.52
C LEU A 146 13.74 -8.68 -8.45
N GLU A 147 14.77 -8.39 -9.24
CA GLU A 147 15.49 -9.33 -10.09
C GLU A 147 16.99 -9.31 -9.75
N TYR A 148 17.61 -10.49 -9.71
CA TYR A 148 19.04 -10.66 -9.48
C TYR A 148 19.78 -11.02 -10.77
N ILE A 149 20.73 -10.17 -11.17
CA ILE A 149 21.58 -10.35 -12.35
C ILE A 149 23.04 -10.39 -11.89
N PRO A 150 23.69 -11.57 -11.78
CA PRO A 150 24.99 -11.74 -11.12
C PRO A 150 26.14 -10.97 -11.79
N ASP A 151 26.12 -10.86 -13.11
CA ASP A 151 27.23 -10.32 -13.91
C ASP A 151 27.02 -8.85 -14.31
N GLU A 152 26.09 -8.15 -13.66
CA GLU A 152 25.91 -6.73 -13.92
C GLU A 152 26.99 -5.90 -13.21
N HIS A 153 27.82 -5.23 -14.01
CA HIS A 153 28.82 -4.29 -13.54
C HIS A 153 28.38 -2.85 -13.83
N THR A 154 28.37 -2.01 -12.80
CA THR A 154 28.24 -0.55 -12.98
C THR A 154 29.39 0.14 -12.26
N ALA A 155 30.13 0.99 -12.99
CA ALA A 155 31.32 1.68 -12.49
C ALA A 155 32.36 0.73 -11.85
N GLY A 156 32.58 -0.44 -12.46
CA GLY A 156 33.58 -1.43 -12.00
C GLY A 156 33.17 -2.24 -10.76
N VAL A 157 31.96 -2.06 -10.23
CA VAL A 157 31.45 -2.82 -9.08
C VAL A 157 30.21 -3.61 -9.47
N ILE A 158 30.10 -4.84 -8.96
CA ILE A 158 28.92 -5.69 -9.18
C ILE A 158 27.72 -5.07 -8.45
N ARG A 159 26.62 -4.88 -9.19
CA ARG A 159 25.36 -4.29 -8.73
C ARG A 159 24.19 -5.14 -9.24
N PRO A 160 23.91 -6.28 -8.58
CA PRO A 160 23.10 -7.31 -9.20
C PRO A 160 21.59 -7.12 -9.01
N PHE A 161 21.16 -6.18 -8.18
CA PHE A 161 19.74 -6.00 -7.85
C PHE A 161 19.06 -4.98 -8.75
N PHE A 162 17.95 -5.39 -9.34
CA PHE A 162 17.12 -4.58 -10.23
C PHE A 162 15.69 -4.53 -9.73
N ILE A 163 15.09 -3.33 -9.76
CA ILE A 163 13.64 -3.15 -9.67
C ILE A 163 13.06 -3.45 -11.04
N ARG A 164 12.36 -4.58 -11.17
CA ARG A 164 11.66 -4.94 -12.40
C ARG A 164 10.30 -4.25 -12.47
N GLU A 165 9.55 -4.37 -11.38
CA GLU A 165 8.25 -3.74 -11.19
C GLU A 165 8.21 -2.97 -9.87
N LEU A 166 7.55 -1.81 -9.90
CA LEU A 166 7.34 -0.97 -8.72
C LEU A 166 5.89 -0.50 -8.73
N LYS A 167 5.15 -0.90 -7.70
CA LYS A 167 3.76 -0.50 -7.48
C LYS A 167 3.65 0.22 -6.14
N PRO A 168 3.57 1.55 -6.13
CA PRO A 168 3.42 2.29 -4.88
C PRO A 168 2.12 1.89 -4.17
N ILE A 169 2.22 1.73 -2.85
CA ILE A 169 1.12 1.37 -1.96
C ILE A 169 0.26 2.59 -1.63
N GLN A 170 0.89 3.77 -1.58
CA GLN A 170 0.17 5.03 -1.46
C GLN A 170 -0.45 5.40 -2.80
N LEU A 171 -1.56 6.15 -2.80
CA LEU A 171 -2.12 6.80 -3.99
C LEU A 171 -0.99 7.61 -4.67
N ALA A 172 -0.36 6.99 -5.67
CA ALA A 172 0.70 7.64 -6.43
C ALA A 172 0.14 8.70 -7.39
N SER A 173 -1.16 8.60 -7.67
CA SER A 173 -1.95 9.51 -8.49
C SER A 173 -3.41 9.45 -8.05
N PHE A 174 -4.05 10.61 -7.89
CA PHE A 174 -5.48 10.71 -7.64
C PHE A 174 -6.21 11.03 -8.95
N ASP A 175 -7.08 10.13 -9.41
CA ASP A 175 -7.96 10.39 -10.55
C ASP A 175 -9.21 11.16 -10.07
N LEU A 176 -9.13 12.49 -10.20
CA LEU A 176 -10.21 13.39 -9.78
C LEU A 176 -11.49 13.17 -10.58
N ASP A 177 -11.40 12.80 -11.85
CA ASP A 177 -12.57 12.63 -12.70
C ASP A 177 -13.30 11.33 -12.36
N ASP A 178 -12.57 10.24 -12.10
CA ASP A 178 -13.18 9.00 -11.57
C ASP A 178 -13.82 9.22 -10.20
N TYR A 179 -13.16 9.96 -9.32
CA TYR A 179 -13.71 10.31 -8.02
C TYR A 179 -15.02 11.09 -8.14
N ARG A 180 -15.07 12.10 -9.02
CA ARG A 180 -16.28 12.90 -9.28
C ARG A 180 -17.44 12.06 -9.81
N ARG A 181 -17.18 11.17 -10.77
CA ARG A 181 -18.19 10.25 -11.31
C ARG A 181 -18.77 9.36 -10.21
N ARG A 182 -17.93 8.68 -9.44
CA ARG A 182 -18.38 7.80 -8.35
C ARG A 182 -19.12 8.56 -7.25
N ARG A 183 -18.65 9.74 -6.87
CA ARG A 183 -19.38 10.61 -5.93
C ARG A 183 -20.80 10.93 -6.41
N SER A 184 -21.02 11.03 -7.72
CA SER A 184 -22.34 11.37 -8.27
C SER A 184 -23.41 10.28 -8.07
N GLU A 185 -23.01 9.06 -7.71
CA GLU A 185 -23.91 7.96 -7.33
C GLU A 185 -24.54 8.16 -5.93
N PHE A 186 -24.03 9.12 -5.13
CA PHE A 186 -24.52 9.43 -3.80
C PHE A 186 -25.43 10.67 -3.82
N THR A 187 -26.51 10.60 -3.04
CA THR A 187 -27.26 11.80 -2.68
C THR A 187 -26.41 12.70 -1.77
N THR A 188 -26.80 13.96 -1.63
CA THR A 188 -26.07 14.89 -0.75
C THR A 188 -26.06 14.42 0.71
N GLU A 189 -27.16 13.85 1.20
CA GLU A 189 -27.25 13.32 2.56
C GLU A 189 -26.31 12.13 2.78
N GLU A 190 -26.39 11.11 1.92
CA GLU A 190 -25.49 9.94 2.00
C GLU A 190 -24.01 10.35 1.90
N TRP A 191 -23.70 11.33 1.04
CA TRP A 191 -22.33 11.80 0.86
C TRP A 191 -21.79 12.48 2.11
N MET A 192 -22.58 13.32 2.78
CA MET A 192 -22.18 13.93 4.04
C MET A 192 -21.99 12.88 5.14
N ASP A 193 -22.91 11.92 5.24
CA ASP A 193 -22.80 10.84 6.23
C ASP A 193 -21.54 10.01 6.01
N LEU A 194 -21.20 9.73 4.75
CA LEU A 194 -19.96 9.06 4.39
C LEU A 194 -18.71 9.88 4.78
N LEU A 195 -18.73 11.21 4.57
CA LEU A 195 -17.63 12.08 4.98
C LEU A 195 -17.45 12.09 6.51
N VAL A 196 -18.53 12.21 7.27
CA VAL A 196 -18.51 12.17 8.74
C VAL A 196 -17.99 10.81 9.24
N ARG A 197 -18.42 9.70 8.63
CA ARG A 197 -17.90 8.36 8.96
C ARG A 197 -16.43 8.19 8.60
N SER A 198 -15.97 8.80 7.49
CA SER A 198 -14.58 8.67 7.04
C SER A 198 -13.57 9.27 8.04
N VAL A 199 -14.00 10.26 8.84
CA VAL A 199 -13.20 10.85 9.92
C VAL A 199 -13.38 10.12 11.26
N GLY A 200 -14.24 9.09 11.31
CA GLY A 200 -14.44 8.21 12.47
C GLY A 200 -15.60 8.60 13.38
N LEU A 201 -16.57 9.38 12.89
CA LEU A 201 -17.76 9.78 13.64
C LEU A 201 -19.02 9.08 13.13
N GLU A 202 -19.98 8.79 14.01
CA GLU A 202 -21.27 8.23 13.63
C GLU A 202 -22.29 9.35 13.37
N PRO A 203 -22.80 9.54 12.13
CA PRO A 203 -23.73 10.62 11.79
C PRO A 203 -25.13 10.44 12.38
N THR A 204 -25.47 9.25 12.89
CA THR A 204 -26.77 9.00 13.53
C THR A 204 -27.03 9.98 14.66
N GLY A 205 -28.13 10.73 14.56
CA GLY A 205 -28.54 11.75 15.54
C GLY A 205 -27.90 13.14 15.34
N MET A 206 -27.04 13.32 14.34
CA MET A 206 -26.51 14.65 13.99
C MET A 206 -27.48 15.40 13.07
N GLU A 207 -27.80 16.65 13.42
CA GLU A 207 -28.53 17.55 12.51
C GLU A 207 -27.67 17.98 11.32
N TRP A 208 -28.33 18.35 10.21
CA TRP A 208 -27.67 18.83 8.98
C TRP A 208 -26.60 19.89 9.24
N ARG A 209 -26.90 20.90 10.06
CA ARG A 209 -25.96 21.98 10.36
C ARG A 209 -24.70 21.47 11.07
N LEU A 210 -24.84 20.50 11.97
CA LEU A 210 -23.71 19.94 12.71
C LEU A 210 -22.75 19.18 11.78
N LYS A 211 -23.26 18.57 10.71
CA LYS A 211 -22.44 17.87 9.70
C LYS A 211 -21.65 18.83 8.79
N MET A 212 -21.97 20.12 8.77
CA MET A 212 -21.41 21.13 7.86
C MET A 212 -20.42 22.11 8.52
N HIS A 213 -20.18 21.98 9.83
CA HIS A 213 -19.24 22.80 10.60
C HIS A 213 -17.90 22.11 10.78
#